data_AF-Q207C2-F1
#
_entry.id   AF-Q207C2-F1
#
_cell.length_a   1.000
_cell.length_b   1.000
_cell.length_c   1.000
_cell.angle_alpha   90.00
_cell.angle_beta   90.00
_cell.angle_gamma   90.00
#
_symmetry.space_group_name_H-M   'P 1'
#
loop_
_entity.id
_entity.type
_entity.pdbx_description
1 polymer ?
#
loop_
_entity_poly.entity_id
_entity_poly.type
_entity_poly.pdbx_seq_one_letter_code
_entity_poly.pdbx_strand_id
1 'polypeptide(L)'
;DTGDIIRGRDLYRGGNNKRRQQLDDKLKKIFGKIHDEVTRRKQNGQALQARYQDENGGNFFQLREDWWIANRNDVWKAMTCKAEGAYFRATCSDSERSGT
;
A
#
# COMPACT_ATOMS: atom_id res chain seq x y z
N ASP A 1 -8.96 0.45 3.54
CA ASP A 1 -8.44 1.19 4.71
C ASP A 1 -6.92 1.12 4.83
N THR A 2 -6.29 0.17 5.54
CA THR A 2 -4.82 0.17 5.76
C THR A 2 -4.00 0.26 4.47
N GLY A 3 -4.42 -0.49 3.45
CA GLY A 3 -3.78 -0.43 2.13
C GLY A 3 -4.00 0.89 1.39
N ASP A 4 -5.11 1.59 1.61
CA ASP A 4 -5.38 2.89 0.97
C ASP A 4 -4.57 4.00 1.63
N ILE A 5 -4.31 3.90 2.93
CA ILE A 5 -3.41 4.80 3.66
C ILE A 5 -1.98 4.68 3.13
N ILE A 6 -1.46 3.45 3.05
CA ILE A 6 -0.10 3.19 2.58
C ILE A 6 0.08 3.63 1.13
N ARG A 7 -0.96 3.44 0.30
CA ARG A 7 -0.95 3.83 -1.12
C ARG A 7 -1.25 5.30 -1.38
N GLY A 8 -1.63 6.07 -0.35
CA GLY A 8 -2.02 7.47 -0.52
C GLY A 8 -3.37 7.67 -1.22
N ARG A 9 -4.23 6.66 -1.25
CA ARG A 9 -5.60 6.70 -1.81
C ARG A 9 -6.68 6.89 -0.76
N ASP A 10 -6.31 7.02 0.51
CA ASP A 10 -7.26 7.20 1.59
C ASP A 10 -8.02 8.53 1.44
N LEU A 11 -9.36 8.44 1.33
CA LEU A 11 -10.25 9.59 1.11
C LEU A 11 -10.78 10.20 2.42
N TYR A 12 -10.33 9.70 3.59
CA TYR A 12 -10.89 10.13 4.87
C TYR A 12 -10.35 11.52 5.26
N ARG A 13 -11.21 12.54 5.14
CA ARG A 13 -10.89 13.96 5.41
C ARG A 13 -11.54 14.52 6.69
N GLY A 14 -12.18 13.68 7.50
CA GLY A 14 -12.96 14.11 8.66
C GLY A 14 -12.12 14.50 9.90
N GLY A 15 -12.50 15.58 10.58
CA GLY A 15 -11.99 15.99 11.90
C GLY A 15 -10.64 16.72 11.91
N ASN A 16 -9.99 16.76 13.08
CA ASN A 16 -8.67 17.36 13.29
C ASN A 16 -7.57 16.59 12.52
N ASN A 17 -7.28 17.04 11.30
CA ASN A 17 -6.40 16.37 10.34
C ASN A 17 -4.90 16.37 10.66
N LYS A 18 -4.48 16.93 11.81
CA LYS A 18 -3.06 17.06 12.18
C LYS A 18 -2.34 15.71 12.30
N ARG A 19 -2.97 14.70 12.89
CA ARG A 19 -2.38 13.34 13.01
C ARG A 19 -2.26 12.64 11.65
N ARG A 20 -3.24 12.87 10.77
CA ARG A 20 -3.25 12.33 9.39
C ARG A 20 -2.15 12.96 8.54
N GLN A 21 -2.01 14.28 8.59
CA GLN A 21 -0.93 14.99 7.92
C GLN A 21 0.44 14.50 8.41
N GLN A 22 0.63 14.38 9.73
CA GLN A 22 1.87 13.82 10.29
C GLN A 22 2.16 12.39 9.82
N LEU A 23 1.12 11.56 9.65
CA LEU A 23 1.27 10.21 9.12
C LEU A 23 1.66 10.25 7.63
N ASP A 24 0.99 11.06 6.82
CA ASP A 24 1.30 11.20 5.40
C ASP A 24 2.71 11.74 5.16
N ASP A 25 3.12 12.76 5.92
CA ASP A 25 4.48 13.33 5.87
C ASP A 25 5.55 12.30 6.23
N LYS A 26 5.30 11.48 7.27
CA LYS A 26 6.19 10.37 7.64
C LYS A 26 6.27 9.34 6.52
N LEU A 27 5.14 8.96 5.92
CA LEU A 27 5.11 8.00 4.84
C LEU A 27 5.85 8.54 3.61
N LYS A 28 5.63 9.81 3.21
CA LYS A 28 6.39 10.47 2.13
C LYS A 28 7.88 10.43 2.39
N LYS A 29 8.31 10.76 3.61
CA LYS A 29 9.73 10.71 4.00
C LYS A 29 10.33 9.30 3.94
N ILE A 30 9.58 8.28 4.36
CA ILE A 30 10.02 6.87 4.27
C ILE A 30 10.15 6.46 2.80
N PHE A 31 9.12 6.70 1.99
CA PHE A 31 9.13 6.31 0.58
C PHE A 31 10.15 7.09 -0.25
N GLY A 32 10.46 8.34 0.10
CA GLY A 32 11.57 9.08 -0.51
C GLY A 32 12.93 8.43 -0.24
N LYS A 33 13.17 7.93 0.98
CA LYS A 33 14.39 7.18 1.29
C LYS A 33 14.47 5.85 0.53
N ILE A 34 13.34 5.13 0.43
CA ILE A 34 13.26 3.88 -0.32
C ILE A 34 13.51 4.15 -1.80
N HIS A 35 12.90 5.19 -2.37
CA HIS A 35 13.12 5.61 -3.75
C HIS A 35 14.61 5.87 -4.03
N ASP A 36 15.26 6.69 -3.20
CA ASP A 36 16.70 6.98 -3.29
C ASP A 36 17.55 5.71 -3.21
N GLU A 37 17.19 4.78 -2.34
CA GLU A 37 17.90 3.52 -2.17
C GLU A 37 17.75 2.60 -3.39
N VAL A 38 16.53 2.39 -3.88
CA VAL A 38 16.28 1.45 -4.99
C VAL A 38 16.79 1.99 -6.33
N THR A 39 16.82 3.32 -6.50
CA THR A 39 17.33 3.97 -7.71
C THR A 39 18.86 4.11 -7.71
N ARG A 40 19.52 4.28 -6.55
CA ARG A 40 20.98 4.38 -6.48
C ARG A 40 21.72 3.04 -6.48
N ARG A 41 21.13 1.99 -5.89
CA ARG A 41 21.87 0.74 -5.56
C ARG A 41 21.77 -0.38 -6.60
N LYS A 42 20.93 -0.26 -7.62
CA LYS A 42 20.64 -1.36 -8.56
C LYS A 42 21.26 -1.09 -9.93
N GLN A 43 21.70 -2.15 -10.61
CA GLN A 43 22.11 -2.09 -12.02
C GLN A 43 21.02 -1.46 -12.92
N ASN A 44 19.76 -1.51 -12.48
CA ASN A 44 18.59 -0.94 -13.18
C ASN A 44 18.20 0.46 -12.65
N GLY A 45 19.10 1.20 -12.01
CA GLY A 45 18.80 2.48 -11.35
C GLY A 45 18.09 3.50 -12.23
N GLN A 46 18.55 3.68 -13.47
CA GLN A 46 17.90 4.58 -14.46
C GLN A 46 16.49 4.12 -14.82
N ALA A 47 16.28 2.82 -15.05
CA ALA A 47 14.96 2.27 -15.37
C ALA A 47 13.98 2.41 -14.20
N LEU A 48 14.47 2.22 -12.96
CA LEU A 48 13.67 2.41 -11.75
C LEU A 48 13.35 3.88 -11.49
N GLN A 49 14.26 4.80 -11.81
CA GLN A 49 14.01 6.24 -11.70
C GLN A 49 12.95 6.71 -12.72
N ALA A 50 12.98 6.17 -13.93
CA ALA A 50 11.94 6.41 -14.94
C ALA A 50 10.60 5.79 -14.53
N ARG A 51 10.60 4.57 -13.98
CA ARG A 51 9.38 3.90 -13.52
C ARG A 51 8.75 4.60 -12.31
N TYR A 52 9.56 4.93 -11.31
CA TYR A 52 9.10 5.56 -10.08
C TYR A 52 9.23 7.08 -10.10
N GLN A 53 8.99 7.67 -11.26
CA GLN A 53 9.09 9.11 -11.47
C GLN A 53 8.16 9.85 -10.49
N ASP A 54 8.75 10.80 -9.77
CA ASP A 54 8.08 11.55 -8.71
C ASP A 54 7.39 12.82 -9.24
N GLU A 55 6.72 12.71 -10.38
CA GLU A 55 6.05 13.83 -11.05
C GLU A 55 4.91 14.43 -10.21
N ASN A 56 4.43 13.68 -9.21
CA ASN A 56 3.36 14.08 -8.30
C ASN A 56 3.86 14.68 -6.97
N GLY A 57 5.09 15.19 -6.92
CA GLY A 57 5.58 16.02 -5.81
C GLY A 57 5.83 15.28 -4.49
N GLY A 58 6.52 14.15 -4.51
CA GLY A 58 6.97 13.43 -3.32
C GLY A 58 6.02 12.33 -2.85
N ASN A 59 5.02 11.96 -3.66
CA ASN A 59 3.99 10.99 -3.26
C ASN A 59 4.33 9.54 -3.61
N PHE A 60 5.22 9.32 -4.57
CA PHE A 60 5.73 7.98 -4.93
C PHE A 60 4.62 6.94 -5.17
N PHE A 61 3.50 7.31 -5.79
CA PHE A 61 2.31 6.45 -5.90
C PHE A 61 2.62 5.07 -6.50
N GLN A 62 3.37 5.00 -7.60
CA GLN A 62 3.72 3.73 -8.23
C GLN A 62 4.59 2.85 -7.32
N LEU A 63 5.57 3.44 -6.63
CA LEU A 63 6.42 2.74 -5.67
C LEU A 63 5.61 2.24 -4.47
N ARG A 64 4.66 3.03 -3.97
CA ARG A 64 3.77 2.64 -2.87
C ARG A 64 2.84 1.50 -3.25
N GLU A 65 2.28 1.51 -4.46
CA GLU A 65 1.46 0.41 -4.99
C GLU A 65 2.26 -0.88 -5.09
N ASP A 66 3.44 -0.83 -5.73
CA ASP A 66 4.31 -1.99 -5.89
C ASP A 66 4.77 -2.55 -4.53
N TRP A 67 5.18 -1.66 -3.61
CA TRP A 67 5.56 -2.05 -2.27
C TRP A 67 4.40 -2.72 -1.54
N TRP A 68 3.19 -2.17 -1.65
CA TRP A 68 2.01 -2.77 -1.05
C TRP A 68 1.69 -4.13 -1.65
N ILE A 69 1.77 -4.30 -2.98
CA ILE A 69 1.56 -5.59 -3.65
C ILE A 69 2.58 -6.62 -3.14
N ALA A 70 3.85 -6.24 -3.02
CA ALA A 70 4.91 -7.13 -2.57
C ALA A 70 4.75 -7.57 -1.10
N ASN A 71 4.21 -6.71 -0.23
CA ASN A 71 4.18 -6.95 1.23
C ASN A 71 2.76 -7.22 1.78
N ARG A 72 1.69 -7.15 0.96
CA ARG A 72 0.30 -7.27 1.43
C ARG A 72 0.05 -8.58 2.19
N ASN A 73 0.66 -9.68 1.75
CA ASN A 73 0.50 -10.98 2.39
C ASN A 73 1.10 -11.01 3.80
N ASP A 74 2.29 -10.42 3.99
CA ASP A 74 2.95 -10.34 5.30
C ASP A 74 2.21 -9.40 6.23
N VAL A 75 1.73 -8.26 5.71
CA VAL A 75 0.87 -7.34 6.46
C VAL A 75 -0.42 -8.05 6.90
N TRP A 76 -1.05 -8.81 6.00
CA TRP A 76 -2.24 -9.59 6.33
C TRP A 76 -1.96 -10.62 7.42
N LYS A 77 -0.89 -11.40 7.28
CA LYS A 77 -0.46 -12.39 8.27
C LYS A 77 -0.22 -11.76 9.65
N ALA A 78 0.39 -10.58 9.70
CA ALA A 78 0.59 -9.84 10.94
C ALA A 78 -0.75 -9.40 11.56
N MET A 79 -1.70 -8.95 10.74
CA MET A 79 -3.04 -8.54 11.20
C MET A 79 -3.86 -9.72 11.73
N THR A 80 -3.77 -10.89 11.10
CA THR A 80 -4.52 -12.08 11.49
C THR A 80 -3.82 -12.96 12.52
N CYS A 81 -2.67 -12.54 13.05
CA CYS A 81 -1.83 -13.35 13.93
C CYS A 81 -2.57 -13.86 15.19
N LYS A 82 -3.61 -13.15 15.65
CA LYS A 82 -4.46 -13.54 16.79
C LYS A 82 -5.93 -13.73 16.43
N ALA A 83 -6.24 -13.79 15.13
CA ALA A 83 -7.60 -13.95 14.67
C ALA A 83 -7.98 -15.45 14.76
N GLU A 84 -8.94 -15.76 15.62
CA GLU A 84 -9.58 -17.07 15.65
C GLU A 84 -10.76 -17.05 14.67
N GLY A 85 -10.51 -17.43 13.42
CA GLY A 85 -11.53 -17.45 12.37
C GLY A 85 -10.94 -17.54 10.97
N ALA A 86 -11.70 -18.10 10.03
CA ALA A 86 -11.33 -18.13 8.62
C ALA A 86 -12.04 -17.02 7.85
N TYR A 87 -11.33 -16.40 6.90
CA TYR A 87 -11.91 -15.44 5.99
C TYR A 87 -12.67 -16.18 4.89
N PHE A 88 -14.00 -16.06 4.89
CA PHE A 88 -14.84 -16.62 3.84
C PHE A 88 -15.35 -15.51 2.93
N ARG A 89 -15.19 -15.70 1.62
CA ARG A 89 -15.71 -14.80 0.62
C ARG A 89 -16.40 -15.62 -0.46
N ALA A 90 -17.72 -15.64 -0.42
CA ALA A 90 -18.51 -16.21 -1.50
C ALA A 90 -18.19 -15.44 -2.79
N THR A 91 -17.81 -16.17 -3.82
CA THR A 91 -17.62 -15.67 -5.18
C THR A 91 -18.95 -15.79 -5.94
N CYS A 92 -19.13 -15.02 -7.02
CA CYS A 92 -20.40 -14.98 -7.74
C CYS A 92 -20.87 -16.37 -8.23
N SER A 93 -19.96 -17.30 -8.49
CA SER A 93 -20.23 -18.70 -8.84
C SER A 93 -20.68 -19.58 -7.68
N ASP A 94 -20.44 -19.18 -6.43
CA ASP A 94 -20.84 -19.96 -5.25
C ASP A 94 -22.35 -19.88 -5.00
N SER A 95 -23.01 -18.86 -5.56
CA SER A 95 -24.46 -18.64 -5.48
C SER A 95 -25.29 -19.69 -6.24
N GLU A 96 -24.71 -20.36 -7.25
CA GLU A 96 -25.43 -21.33 -8.09
C GLU A 96 -25.44 -22.76 -7.52
N ARG A 97 -24.74 -23.01 -6.41
CA ARG A 97 -24.65 -24.35 -5.77
C ARG A 97 -25.25 -24.43 -4.37
N SER A 98 -26.19 -23.54 -4.05
CA SER A 98 -26.99 -23.63 -2.83
C SER A 98 -28.44 -24.01 -3.14
N GLY A 99 -28.73 -25.32 -3.08
CA GLY A 99 -30.01 -25.85 -2.62
C GLY A 99 -31.08 -26.14 -3.67
N THR A 100 -31.29 -27.43 -3.90
CA THR A 100 -32.59 -28.16 -4.04
C THR A 100 -33.82 -27.40 -4.51
#